data_AF-A0A7Z9G421-F1
#
_entry.id   AF-A0A7Z9G421-F1
#
_cell.length_a   1.000
_cell.length_b   1.000
_cell.length_c   1.000
_cell.angle_alpha   90.00
_cell.angle_beta   90.00
_cell.angle_gamma   90.00
#
_symmetry.space_group_name_H-M   'P 1'
#
loop_
_entity.id
_entity.type
_entity.pdbx_description
1 polymer ?
#
loop_
_entity_poly.entity_id
_entity_poly.type
_entity_poly.pdbx_seq_one_letter_code
_entity_poly.pdbx_strand_id
1 'polypeptide(L)' 'MKLGSNKLSIACDVLVCGGGCAGLDAALALARNGAKIVLVERARICRRNYDHRWASRL' A
#
# COMPACT_ATOMS: atom_id res chain seq x y z
N MET A 1 -16.32 -5.60 -16.18
CA MET A 1 -16.77 -4.34 -15.54
C MET A 1 -15.62 -3.35 -15.59
N LYS A 2 -15.68 -2.31 -16.44
CA LYS A 2 -14.69 -1.23 -16.47
C LYS A 2 -15.06 -0.23 -15.37
N LEU A 3 -14.18 -0.02 -14.40
CA LEU A 3 -14.32 1.09 -13.45
C LEU A 3 -14.16 2.39 -14.24
N GLY A 4 -15.15 3.28 -14.18
CA GLY A 4 -15.03 4.63 -14.73
C GLY A 4 -13.84 5.34 -14.10
N SER A 5 -13.02 6.01 -14.91
CA SER A 5 -11.80 6.69 -14.49
C SER A 5 -12.10 7.92 -13.64
N ASN A 6 -12.44 7.71 -12.36
CA ASN A 6 -12.52 8.79 -11.39
C ASN A 6 -11.12 9.11 -10.90
N LYS A 7 -10.60 10.27 -11.29
CA LYS A 7 -9.24 10.71 -10.94
C LYS A 7 -9.27 11.32 -9.53
N LEU A 8 -8.81 10.57 -8.54
CA LEU A 8 -8.62 11.07 -7.18
C LEU A 8 -7.18 11.58 -7.03
N SER A 9 -7.01 12.85 -6.66
CA SER A 9 -5.68 13.43 -6.43
C SER A 9 -5.43 13.52 -4.93
N ILE A 10 -4.47 12.77 -4.41
CA ILE A 10 -4.05 12.81 -3.01
C ILE A 10 -2.63 13.36 -2.95
N ALA A 11 -2.44 14.47 -2.24
CA ALA A 11 -1.11 15.03 -1.99
C ALA A 11 -0.45 14.32 -0.79
N CYS A 12 0.72 13.74 -1.02
CA CYS A 12 1.57 13.09 -0.01
C CYS A 12 3.04 13.27 -0.39
N ASP A 13 3.92 13.23 0.60
CA ASP A 13 5.37 13.25 0.41
C ASP A 13 5.88 11.87 -0.03
N VAL A 14 5.27 10.80 0.48
CA VAL A 14 5.66 9.41 0.16
C VAL A 14 4.43 8.51 -0.04
N LEU A 15 4.46 7.72 -1.11
CA LEU A 15 3.54 6.62 -1.36
C LEU A 15 4.22 5.29 -1.02
N VAL A 16 3.64 4.52 -0.11
CA VAL A 16 4.07 3.16 0.24
C VAL A 16 3.13 2.15 -0.42
N CYS A 17 3.68 1.28 -1.27
CA CYS A 17 2.92 0.23 -1.94
C CYS A 17 3.20 -1.13 -1.30
N GLY A 18 2.18 -1.72 -0.69
CA GLY A 18 2.26 -2.97 0.07
C GLY A 18 2.19 -2.75 1.58
N GLY A 19 1.24 -3.41 2.23
CA GLY A 19 0.94 -3.32 3.66
C GLY A 19 1.43 -4.54 4.46
N GLY A 20 2.47 -5.23 4.01
CA GLY A 20 3.17 -6.26 4.79
C GLY A 20 4.05 -5.67 5.89
N CYS A 21 4.77 -6.50 6.65
CA CYS A 21 5.61 -6.05 7.78
C CYS A 21 6.59 -4.92 7.37
N ALA A 22 7.31 -5.07 6.26
CA ALA A 22 8.25 -4.06 5.80
C ALA A 22 7.56 -2.76 5.36
N GLY A 23 6.41 -2.85 4.69
CA GLY A 23 5.67 -1.67 4.23
C GLY A 23 5.04 -0.88 5.38
N LEU A 24 4.48 -1.58 6.37
CA LEU A 24 3.96 -0.95 7.59
C LEU A 24 5.07 -0.32 8.43
N ASP A 25 6.21 -1.00 8.58
CA ASP A 25 7.35 -0.48 9.33
C ASP A 25 7.93 0.78 8.66
N ALA A 26 8.09 0.74 7.33
CA ALA A 26 8.49 1.91 6.55
C ALA A 26 7.49 3.07 6.68
N ALA A 27 6.19 2.82 6.53
CA ALA A 27 5.16 3.84 6.65
C ALA A 27 5.14 4.46 8.06
N LEU A 28 5.29 3.64 9.10
CA LEU A 28 5.34 4.10 10.49
C LEU A 28 6.59 4.94 10.75
N ALA A 29 7.76 4.51 10.26
CA ALA A 29 8.99 5.25 10.39
C ALA A 29 8.88 6.63 9.70
N LEU A 30 8.37 6.67 8.46
CA LEU A 30 8.17 7.92 7.71
C LEU A 30 7.18 8.86 8.42
N ALA A 31 6.05 8.34 8.88
CA ALA A 31 5.05 9.12 9.61
C ALA A 31 5.62 9.69 10.92
N ARG A 32 6.43 8.92 11.65
CA ARG A 32 7.13 9.38 12.87
C ARG A 32 8.14 10.50 12.59
N ASN A 33 8.69 10.56 11.38
CA ASN A 33 9.57 11.63 10.92
C ASN A 33 8.80 12.82 10.31
N GLY A 34 7.46 12.85 10.43
CA GLY A 34 6.64 13.97 10.00
C GLY A 34 6.24 13.98 8.53
N ALA A 35 6.56 12.92 7.77
CA ALA A 35 6.13 12.82 6.38
C ALA A 35 4.62 12.56 6.27
N LYS A 36 3.95 13.26 5.34
CA LYS A 36 2.58 12.98 4.96
C LYS A 36 2.58 11.78 4.01
N ILE A 37 2.17 10.61 4.50
CA ILE A 37 2.25 9.37 3.74
C ILE A 37 0.88 8.85 3.29
N VAL A 38 0.88 8.10 2.19
CA VAL A 38 -0.24 7.26 1.75
C VAL A 38 0.27 5.83 1.66
N LEU A 39 -0.41 4.88 2.31
CA LEU A 39 -0.15 3.46 2.15
C LEU A 39 -1.28 2.81 1.37
N VAL A 40 -0.93 2.07 0.33
CA VAL A 40 -1.87 1.30 -0.48
C VAL A 40 -1.57 -0.19 -0.38
N GLU A 41 -2.58 -0.98 -0.06
CA GLU A 41 -2.52 -2.43 -0.01
C GLU A 41 -3.75 -2.99 -0.74
N ARG A 42 -3.53 -4.04 -1.52
CA ARG A 42 -4.59 -4.71 -2.28
C ARG A 42 -5.49 -5.54 -1.36
N ALA A 43 -4.92 -6.16 -0.33
CA ALA A 43 -5.62 -7.00 0.62
C ALA A 43 -6.21 -6.19 1.79
N ARG A 44 -7.35 -6.64 2.32
CA ARG A 44 -7.95 -6.04 3.52
C ARG A 44 -7.19 -6.34 4.81
N ILE A 45 -6.30 -7.32 4.80
CA ILE A 45 -5.56 -7.83 5.96
C ILE A 45 -4.09 -7.93 5.57
N CYS A 46 -3.21 -7.43 6.44
CA CYS A 46 -1.77 -7.69 6.41
C CYS A 46 -1.52 -9.20 6.64
N ARG A 47 -1.74 -10.02 5.61
CA ARG A 47 -1.53 -11.46 5.68
C ARG A 47 -0.05 -11.77 5.64
N ARG A 48 0.39 -12.67 6.53
CA ARG A 48 1.72 -13.26 6.53
C ARG A 48 1.88 -14.15 5.28
N ASN A 49 2.57 -13.65 4.25
CA ASN A 49 3.30 -14.33 3.18
C ASN A 49 2.74 -15.58 2.43
N TYR A 50 1.46 -15.95 2.50
CA TYR A 50 0.91 -16.97 1.57
C TYR A 50 -0.50 -16.60 1.06
N ASP A 51 -0.56 -15.73 0.04
CA ASP A 51 -1.64 -15.79 -0.95
C ASP A 51 -0.98 -16.19 -2.28
N HIS A 52 -1.26 -17.42 -2.71
CA HIS A 52 -0.75 -18.00 -3.95
C HIS A 52 -1.11 -17.17 -5.21
N ARG A 53 -1.98 -16.15 -5.08
CA ARG A 53 -2.43 -15.25 -6.16
C ARG A 53 -1.48 -14.13 -6.56
N TRP A 54 -0.39 -13.88 -5.81
CA TRP A 54 0.67 -12.95 -6.22
C TRP A 54 1.73 -13.64 -7.08
N ALA A 55 2.11 -14.87 -6.74
CA ALA A 55 3.05 -15.67 -7.54
C ALA A 55 2.44 -16.17 -8.87
N SER A 56 1.12 -16.36 -8.94
CA SER A 56 0.44 -16.87 -10.14
C SER A 56 0.01 -15.79 -11.15
N ARG A 57 0.63 -14.60 -11.09
CA ARG A 57 0.41 -13.49 -12.05
C ARG A 57 1.70 -12.88 -12.59
N LEU A 58 2.85 -13.50 -12.31
CA LEU A 58 4.11 -13.24 -12.99
C LEU A 58 4.34 -14.29 -14.07
#